data_AF-A0A2E0PTA0-F1
#
_entry.id   AF-A0A2E0PTA0-F1
#
_cell.length_a   1.000
_cell.length_b   1.000
_cell.length_c   1.000
_cell.angle_alpha   90.00
_cell.angle_beta   90.00
_cell.angle_gamma   90.00
#
_symmetry.space_group_name_H-M   'P 1'
#
loop_
_entity.id
_entity.type
_entity.pdbx_description
1 polymer ?
#
loop_
_entity_poly.entity_id
_entity_poly.type
_entity_poly.pdbx_seq_one_letter_code
_entity_poly.pdbx_strand_id
1 'polypeptide(L)'
;MIKNSITYPDLLEDFTNRSIPVDVPGFYDHPNFIQVEEKNASYLSNYAKFVDYRPREQTYDEYVKDVVPMIAKIFHKKIIEHGSLKVDTSLVGLISKTLEKMNIWNYVVKGSMTLDFPVESQIDKRHFWSLDHDGFKTAHVWLVVPPFYVVDVAFLLHPFSETELKYVAPFVCADANQIIKAEIEDVISEGYCSHLQKINVPRSDYFAVISPQTEKFINVFPARGVLSSTTKIKYIPVSVSAPDVSFEQMTTIRFQGQTAFELYENVIKGLVEKY
;
A
#
# COMPACT_ATOMS: atom_id res chain seq x y z
N MET A 1 -1.35 20.18 -1.47
CA MET A 1 -2.71 19.86 -0.98
C MET A 1 -3.30 18.78 -1.88
N ILE A 2 -3.77 17.67 -1.30
CA ILE A 2 -4.41 16.59 -2.06
C ILE A 2 -5.82 17.06 -2.43
N LYS A 3 -6.07 17.33 -3.72
CA LYS A 3 -7.37 17.82 -4.19
C LYS A 3 -8.36 16.66 -4.38
N ASN A 4 -9.53 16.69 -3.74
CA ASN A 4 -10.54 15.63 -3.89
C ASN A 4 -11.10 15.51 -5.31
N SER A 5 -11.07 16.59 -6.10
CA SER A 5 -11.78 16.69 -7.38
C SER A 5 -10.86 16.70 -8.61
N ILE A 6 -9.66 16.13 -8.52
CA ILE A 6 -8.71 16.11 -9.65
C ILE A 6 -9.03 14.95 -10.60
N THR A 7 -9.07 15.23 -11.90
CA THR A 7 -9.34 14.24 -12.95
C THR A 7 -8.05 13.75 -13.61
N TYR A 8 -8.13 12.69 -14.43
CA TYR A 8 -6.99 12.21 -15.21
C TYR A 8 -6.42 13.27 -16.17
N PRO A 9 -7.24 14.01 -16.95
CA PRO A 9 -6.75 15.15 -17.75
C PRO A 9 -6.03 16.23 -16.93
N ASP A 10 -6.54 16.58 -15.75
CA ASP A 10 -5.89 17.59 -14.89
C ASP A 10 -4.49 17.14 -14.43
N LEU A 11 -4.34 15.84 -14.13
CA LEU A 11 -3.05 15.25 -13.77
C LEU A 11 -2.09 15.28 -14.96
N LEU A 12 -2.54 14.88 -16.15
CA LEU A 12 -1.74 14.93 -17.37
C LEU A 12 -1.27 16.36 -17.69
N GLU A 13 -2.15 17.34 -17.56
CA GLU A 13 -1.80 18.75 -17.78
C GLU A 13 -0.74 19.22 -16.77
N ASP A 14 -0.91 18.93 -15.47
CA ASP A 14 0.08 19.31 -14.45
C ASP A 14 1.45 18.68 -14.71
N PHE A 15 1.50 17.38 -15.04
CA PHE A 15 2.76 16.70 -15.36
C PHE A 15 3.40 17.23 -16.64
N THR A 16 2.60 17.47 -17.69
CA THR A 16 3.08 18.03 -18.96
C THR A 16 3.66 19.43 -18.79
N ASN A 17 2.96 20.31 -18.06
CA ASN A 17 3.42 21.67 -17.77
C ASN A 17 4.73 21.71 -16.97
N ARG A 18 5.04 20.63 -16.25
CA ARG A 18 6.29 20.44 -15.48
C ARG A 18 7.35 19.65 -16.23
N SER A 19 7.09 19.27 -17.48
CA SER A 19 7.97 18.40 -18.27
C SER A 19 8.32 17.11 -17.53
N ILE A 20 7.32 16.45 -16.93
CA ILE A 20 7.43 15.14 -16.29
C ILE A 20 6.87 14.10 -17.28
N PRO A 21 7.70 13.14 -17.73
CA PRO A 21 7.23 12.07 -18.62
C PRO A 21 6.30 11.10 -17.86
N VAL A 22 5.26 10.60 -18.52
CA VAL A 22 4.19 9.77 -17.92
C VAL A 22 3.98 8.45 -18.68
N ASP A 23 4.94 8.08 -19.52
CA ASP A 23 4.92 6.93 -20.41
C ASP A 23 5.34 5.63 -19.71
N VAL A 24 6.12 5.74 -18.63
CA VAL A 24 6.63 4.59 -17.85
C VAL A 24 6.24 4.68 -16.38
N PRO A 25 5.96 3.55 -15.71
CA PRO A 25 5.72 3.53 -14.28
C PRO A 25 6.96 3.97 -13.51
N GLY A 26 6.78 4.48 -12.29
CA GLY A 26 7.90 4.98 -11.48
C GLY A 26 8.40 6.38 -11.88
N PHE A 27 7.66 7.13 -12.71
CA PHE A 27 8.08 8.48 -13.12
C PHE A 27 8.19 9.50 -11.97
N TYR A 28 7.76 9.15 -10.75
CA TYR A 28 8.04 9.94 -9.56
C TYR A 28 9.55 10.07 -9.29
N ASP A 29 10.40 9.18 -9.83
CA ASP A 29 11.86 9.28 -9.79
C ASP A 29 12.41 10.37 -10.73
N HIS A 30 11.59 10.94 -11.61
CA HIS A 30 12.05 11.94 -12.57
C HIS A 30 12.49 13.22 -11.84
N PRO A 31 13.63 13.85 -12.20
CA PRO A 31 14.13 15.03 -11.48
C PRO A 31 13.11 16.18 -11.36
N ASN A 32 12.28 16.40 -12.38
CA ASN A 32 11.24 17.43 -12.32
C ASN A 32 10.08 17.08 -11.37
N PHE A 33 9.82 15.79 -11.14
CA PHE A 33 8.85 15.36 -10.13
C PHE A 33 9.41 15.60 -8.72
N ILE A 34 10.64 15.14 -8.48
CA ILE A 34 11.36 15.30 -7.21
C ILE A 34 11.43 16.77 -6.79
N GLN A 35 11.81 17.68 -7.70
CA GLN A 35 11.88 19.12 -7.43
C GLN A 35 10.55 19.74 -6.95
N VAL A 36 9.42 19.16 -7.36
CA VAL A 36 8.08 19.61 -6.96
C VAL A 36 7.68 18.98 -5.64
N GLU A 37 7.98 17.70 -5.45
CA GLU A 37 7.74 16.97 -4.21
C GLU A 37 8.53 17.55 -3.02
N GLU A 38 9.79 17.95 -3.22
CA GLU A 38 10.62 18.61 -2.19
C GLU A 38 9.95 19.89 -1.64
N LYS A 39 9.15 20.56 -2.47
CA LYS A 39 8.39 21.77 -2.10
C LYS A 39 6.98 21.47 -1.60
N ASN A 40 6.49 20.26 -1.84
CA ASN A 40 5.14 19.81 -1.51
C ASN A 40 5.13 18.29 -1.32
N ALA A 41 5.37 17.83 -0.09
CA ALA A 41 5.44 16.40 0.24
C ALA A 41 4.16 15.59 -0.10
N SER A 42 3.02 16.26 -0.34
CA SER A 42 1.79 15.59 -0.79
C SER A 42 1.74 15.36 -2.30
N TYR A 43 2.75 15.79 -3.07
CA TYR A 43 2.74 15.70 -4.53
C TYR A 43 2.75 14.25 -5.02
N LEU A 44 3.36 13.32 -4.26
CA LEU A 44 3.31 11.89 -4.54
C LEU A 44 1.88 11.33 -4.68
N SER A 45 0.92 11.91 -3.98
CA SER A 45 -0.49 11.51 -4.10
C SER A 45 -1.06 11.74 -5.51
N ASN A 46 -0.46 12.64 -6.30
CA ASN A 46 -0.85 12.82 -7.70
C ASN A 46 -0.39 11.65 -8.57
N TYR A 47 0.79 11.08 -8.31
CA TYR A 47 1.23 9.84 -8.97
C TYR A 47 0.29 8.68 -8.64
N ALA A 48 -0.06 8.49 -7.37
CA ALA A 48 -1.01 7.44 -6.97
C ALA A 48 -2.37 7.58 -7.68
N LYS A 49 -2.91 8.80 -7.78
CA LYS A 49 -4.15 9.06 -8.54
C LYS A 49 -4.00 8.83 -10.03
N PHE A 50 -2.84 9.16 -10.58
CA PHE A 50 -2.56 8.89 -12.00
C PHE A 50 -2.62 7.39 -12.28
N VAL A 51 -2.02 6.58 -11.40
CA VAL A 51 -2.08 5.11 -11.49
C VAL A 51 -3.54 4.62 -11.44
N ASP A 52 -4.35 5.14 -10.52
CA ASP A 52 -5.76 4.75 -10.38
C ASP A 52 -6.61 5.12 -11.61
N TYR A 53 -6.46 6.35 -12.12
CA TYR A 53 -7.33 6.92 -13.15
C TYR A 53 -6.84 6.72 -14.58
N ARG A 54 -5.59 6.27 -14.77
CA ARG A 54 -5.03 5.98 -16.08
C ARG A 54 -5.96 5.04 -16.85
N PRO A 55 -6.29 5.35 -18.13
CA PRO A 55 -6.95 4.40 -19.01
C PRO A 55 -6.13 3.12 -19.13
N ARG A 56 -6.79 1.97 -18.98
CA ARG A 56 -6.16 0.66 -19.11
C ARG A 56 -6.85 -0.11 -20.21
N GLU A 57 -6.04 -0.80 -21.02
CA GLU A 57 -6.52 -1.77 -21.98
C GLU A 57 -6.80 -3.09 -21.27
N GLN A 58 -7.76 -3.87 -21.78
CA GLN A 58 -8.11 -5.16 -21.20
C GLN A 58 -6.90 -6.13 -21.19
N THR A 59 -6.08 -6.12 -22.23
CA THR A 59 -4.85 -6.92 -22.34
C THR A 59 -3.84 -6.61 -21.24
N TYR A 60 -3.73 -5.34 -20.85
CA TYR A 60 -2.91 -4.93 -19.70
C TYR A 60 -3.48 -5.49 -18.39
N ASP A 61 -4.78 -5.36 -18.17
CA ASP A 61 -5.42 -5.87 -16.94
C ASP A 61 -5.31 -7.41 -16.84
N GLU A 62 -5.41 -8.14 -17.95
CA GLU A 62 -5.19 -9.59 -18.03
C GLU A 62 -3.74 -9.95 -17.67
N TYR A 63 -2.76 -9.28 -18.27
CA TYR A 63 -1.34 -9.43 -17.94
C TYR A 63 -1.07 -9.20 -16.44
N VAL A 64 -1.61 -8.12 -15.87
CA VAL A 64 -1.45 -7.82 -14.44
C VAL A 64 -2.08 -8.91 -13.56
N LYS A 65 -3.27 -9.40 -13.92
CA LYS A 65 -3.98 -10.46 -13.18
C LYS A 65 -3.23 -11.78 -13.16
N ASP A 66 -2.51 -12.12 -14.21
CA ASP A 66 -1.70 -13.33 -14.27
C ASP A 66 -0.37 -13.18 -13.52
N VAL A 67 0.27 -12.02 -13.69
CA VAL A 67 1.65 -11.81 -13.25
C VAL A 67 1.74 -11.41 -11.77
N VAL A 68 0.91 -10.50 -11.29
CA VAL A 68 1.01 -9.99 -9.91
C VAL A 68 0.88 -11.07 -8.85
N PRO A 69 -0.10 -12.01 -8.91
CA PRO A 69 -0.18 -13.10 -7.95
C PRO A 69 1.05 -14.03 -7.98
N MET A 70 1.65 -14.24 -9.15
CA MET A 70 2.90 -15.01 -9.27
C MET A 70 4.05 -14.30 -8.53
N ILE A 71 4.22 -13.00 -8.77
CA ILE A 71 5.27 -12.21 -8.11
C ILE A 71 5.05 -12.16 -6.60
N ALA A 72 3.81 -11.93 -6.16
CA ALA A 72 3.43 -11.97 -4.75
C ALA A 72 3.81 -13.31 -4.11
N LYS A 73 3.53 -14.44 -4.77
CA LYS A 73 3.89 -15.77 -4.28
C LYS A 73 5.40 -15.98 -4.18
N ILE A 74 6.18 -15.50 -5.16
CA ILE A 74 7.65 -15.60 -5.15
C ILE A 74 8.22 -14.82 -3.96
N PHE A 75 7.83 -13.55 -3.81
CA PHE A 75 8.31 -12.73 -2.70
C PHE A 75 7.84 -13.24 -1.35
N HIS A 76 6.58 -13.68 -1.23
CA HIS A 76 6.07 -14.26 0.00
C HIS A 76 6.94 -15.44 0.44
N LYS A 77 7.23 -16.39 -0.47
CA LYS A 77 8.13 -17.51 -0.17
C LYS A 77 9.50 -17.04 0.29
N LYS A 78 10.11 -16.08 -0.41
CA LYS A 78 11.44 -15.54 -0.06
C LYS A 78 11.45 -14.81 1.28
N ILE A 79 10.37 -14.11 1.63
CA ILE A 79 10.19 -13.43 2.91
C ILE A 79 10.13 -14.43 4.05
N ILE A 80 9.31 -15.49 3.91
CA ILE A 80 9.22 -16.55 4.93
C ILE A 80 10.55 -17.29 5.09
N GLU A 81 11.24 -17.60 3.98
CA GLU A 81 12.58 -18.22 4.01
C GLU A 81 13.65 -17.33 4.68
N HIS A 82 13.50 -16.01 4.62
CA HIS A 82 14.42 -15.08 5.29
C HIS A 82 14.23 -15.10 6.83
N GLY A 83 13.00 -15.29 7.32
CA GLY A 83 12.68 -15.56 8.73
C GLY A 83 12.88 -14.43 9.75
N SER A 84 13.43 -13.28 9.35
CA SER A 84 13.73 -12.16 10.29
C SER A 84 13.29 -10.79 9.78
N LEU A 85 12.62 -10.73 8.63
CA LEU A 85 12.05 -9.49 8.11
C LEU A 85 10.84 -9.06 8.93
N LYS A 86 10.61 -7.76 8.95
CA LYS A 86 9.40 -7.13 9.50
C LYS A 86 8.66 -6.44 8.38
N VAL A 87 7.37 -6.17 8.59
CA VAL A 87 6.61 -5.28 7.70
C VAL A 87 7.29 -3.92 7.71
N ASP A 88 7.78 -3.48 6.55
CA ASP A 88 8.38 -2.18 6.37
C ASP A 88 8.14 -1.68 4.93
N THR A 89 8.14 -0.37 4.78
CA THR A 89 8.02 0.33 3.49
C THR A 89 9.13 -0.10 2.52
N SER A 90 10.35 -0.37 3.00
CA SER A 90 11.45 -0.80 2.14
C SER A 90 11.19 -2.16 1.47
N LEU A 91 10.58 -3.10 2.21
CA LEU A 91 10.21 -4.42 1.69
C LEU A 91 9.07 -4.33 0.66
N VAL A 92 8.12 -3.43 0.85
CA VAL A 92 7.04 -3.25 -0.13
C VAL A 92 7.55 -2.46 -1.34
N GLY A 93 8.46 -1.51 -1.11
CA GLY A 93 9.13 -0.71 -2.13
C GLY A 93 9.97 -1.53 -3.12
N LEU A 94 10.68 -2.57 -2.67
CA LEU A 94 11.41 -3.44 -3.61
C LEU A 94 10.47 -4.25 -4.50
N ILE A 95 9.28 -4.62 -4.00
CA ILE A 95 8.27 -5.33 -4.79
C ILE A 95 7.68 -4.35 -5.82
N SER A 96 7.39 -3.12 -5.38
CA SER A 96 6.98 -2.02 -6.27
C SER A 96 7.96 -1.83 -7.43
N LYS A 97 9.26 -1.66 -7.16
CA LYS A 97 10.29 -1.50 -8.21
C LYS A 97 10.42 -2.71 -9.13
N THR A 98 10.18 -3.92 -8.61
CA THR A 98 10.14 -5.13 -9.44
C THR A 98 9.00 -5.05 -10.46
N LEU A 99 7.80 -4.64 -10.02
CA LEU A 99 6.63 -4.47 -10.89
C LEU A 99 6.85 -3.33 -11.91
N GLU A 100 7.50 -2.24 -11.52
CA GLU A 100 7.83 -1.13 -12.43
C GLU A 100 8.73 -1.58 -13.59
N LYS A 101 9.76 -2.41 -13.31
CA LYS A 101 10.62 -2.99 -14.37
C LYS A 101 9.85 -3.88 -15.34
N MET A 102 8.70 -4.39 -14.92
CA MET A 102 7.80 -5.23 -15.72
C MET A 102 6.70 -4.41 -16.41
N ASN A 103 6.84 -3.08 -16.41
CA ASN A 103 5.88 -2.11 -16.94
C ASN A 103 4.50 -2.16 -16.26
N ILE A 104 4.45 -2.57 -14.98
CA ILE A 104 3.23 -2.65 -14.18
C ILE A 104 3.13 -1.41 -13.27
N TRP A 105 2.11 -0.60 -13.52
CA TRP A 105 1.78 0.60 -12.76
C TRP A 105 1.30 0.23 -11.36
N ASN A 106 1.92 0.83 -10.35
CA ASN A 106 1.60 0.58 -8.95
C ASN A 106 2.02 1.76 -8.06
N TYR A 107 1.57 1.77 -6.82
CA TYR A 107 2.07 2.66 -5.77
C TYR A 107 2.02 2.01 -4.39
N VAL A 108 2.89 2.46 -3.48
CA VAL A 108 2.98 1.97 -2.10
C VAL A 108 2.01 2.76 -1.21
N VAL A 109 1.22 2.05 -0.44
CA VAL A 109 0.28 2.63 0.53
C VAL A 109 0.70 2.27 1.95
N LYS A 110 0.70 3.29 2.80
CA LYS A 110 0.80 3.15 4.26
C LYS A 110 -0.58 3.35 4.84
N GLY A 111 -0.94 2.55 5.82
CA GLY A 111 -2.31 2.55 6.31
C GLY A 111 -2.51 1.84 7.62
N SER A 112 -3.75 1.96 8.09
CA SER A 112 -4.27 1.10 9.14
C SER A 112 -4.88 -0.15 8.53
N MET A 113 -4.93 -1.23 9.30
CA MET A 113 -5.56 -2.48 8.91
C MET A 113 -6.43 -2.99 10.05
N THR A 114 -7.59 -3.56 9.74
CA THR A 114 -8.48 -4.16 10.73
C THR A 114 -8.90 -5.54 10.26
N LEU A 115 -8.70 -6.55 11.11
CA LEU A 115 -9.05 -7.94 10.88
C LEU A 115 -10.26 -8.31 11.73
N ASP A 116 -11.34 -8.68 11.07
CA ASP A 116 -12.58 -9.15 11.67
C ASP A 116 -12.70 -10.65 11.38
N PHE A 117 -12.31 -11.45 12.37
CA PHE A 117 -12.29 -12.90 12.31
C PHE A 117 -13.72 -13.48 12.33
N PRO A 118 -13.94 -14.67 11.74
CA PRO A 118 -15.26 -15.28 11.75
C PRO A 118 -15.74 -15.55 13.19
N VAL A 119 -17.05 -15.38 13.46
CA VAL A 119 -17.62 -15.41 14.81
C VAL A 119 -17.34 -16.74 15.52
N GLU A 120 -17.37 -17.85 14.78
CA GLU A 120 -17.05 -19.19 15.28
C GLU A 120 -15.61 -19.34 15.78
N SER A 121 -14.68 -18.45 15.39
CA SER A 121 -13.31 -18.47 15.87
C SER A 121 -13.18 -18.00 17.32
N GLN A 122 -14.14 -17.19 17.81
CA GLN A 122 -14.06 -16.50 19.11
C GLN A 122 -12.80 -15.64 19.28
N ILE A 123 -12.20 -15.20 18.16
CA ILE A 123 -11.06 -14.29 18.15
C ILE A 123 -11.59 -12.88 18.03
N ASP A 124 -11.17 -12.00 18.96
CA ASP A 124 -11.51 -10.59 18.89
C ASP A 124 -10.94 -9.92 17.64
N LYS A 125 -11.63 -8.87 17.19
CA LYS A 125 -11.14 -8.03 16.10
C LYS A 125 -9.75 -7.50 16.42
N ARG A 126 -8.85 -7.60 15.45
CA ARG A 126 -7.48 -7.11 15.59
C ARG A 126 -7.28 -5.84 14.78
N HIS A 127 -6.72 -4.82 15.42
CA HIS A 127 -6.46 -3.53 14.83
C HIS A 127 -4.96 -3.25 14.70
N PHE A 128 -4.58 -2.63 13.58
CA PHE A 128 -3.27 -2.06 13.33
C PHE A 128 -3.44 -0.58 13.08
N TRP A 129 -3.39 0.22 14.16
CA TRP A 129 -3.70 1.66 14.12
C TRP A 129 -2.51 2.50 13.66
N SER A 130 -2.76 3.44 12.74
CA SER A 130 -1.75 4.41 12.30
C SER A 130 -1.63 5.61 13.23
N LEU A 131 -2.61 5.86 14.09
CA LEU A 131 -2.61 6.99 15.03
C LEU A 131 -2.76 6.47 16.46
N ASP A 132 -1.86 6.91 17.33
CA ASP A 132 -1.83 6.54 18.75
C ASP A 132 -1.28 7.70 19.59
N HIS A 133 -1.09 7.50 20.90
CA HIS A 133 -0.52 8.50 21.81
C HIS A 133 0.85 9.03 21.35
N ASP A 134 1.65 8.20 20.69
CA ASP A 134 2.97 8.56 20.16
C ASP A 134 2.90 9.29 18.80
N GLY A 135 1.69 9.56 18.31
CA GLY A 135 1.44 10.21 17.02
C GLY A 135 1.29 9.21 15.88
N PHE A 136 1.73 9.63 14.69
CA PHE A 136 1.60 8.83 13.47
C PHE A 136 2.64 7.70 13.42
N LYS A 137 2.17 6.47 13.15
CA LYS A 137 2.99 5.30 12.84
C LYS A 137 2.53 4.61 11.56
N THR A 138 3.48 4.04 10.83
CA THR A 138 3.16 3.16 9.70
C THR A 138 2.74 1.80 10.25
N ALA A 139 1.43 1.62 10.45
CA ALA A 139 0.89 0.40 11.06
C ALA A 139 0.96 -0.80 10.10
N HIS A 140 0.69 -0.55 8.83
CA HIS A 140 0.80 -1.55 7.77
C HIS A 140 1.15 -0.91 6.43
N VAL A 141 1.69 -1.71 5.51
CA VAL A 141 2.08 -1.28 4.16
C VAL A 141 1.69 -2.33 3.13
N TRP A 142 1.11 -1.90 2.00
CA TRP A 142 0.76 -2.75 0.88
C TRP A 142 0.93 -2.01 -0.45
N LEU A 143 0.76 -2.71 -1.57
CA LEU A 143 0.74 -2.12 -2.91
C LEU A 143 -0.69 -2.01 -3.43
N VAL A 144 -0.95 -0.93 -4.17
CA VAL A 144 -2.07 -0.85 -5.11
C VAL A 144 -1.50 -1.08 -6.50
N VAL A 145 -2.04 -2.07 -7.20
CA VAL A 145 -1.57 -2.53 -8.52
C VAL A 145 -2.80 -2.77 -9.41
N PRO A 146 -3.42 -1.72 -9.98
CA PRO A 146 -4.68 -1.87 -10.69
C PRO A 146 -4.60 -2.96 -11.78
N PRO A 147 -5.55 -3.93 -11.80
CA PRO A 147 -6.87 -3.88 -11.15
C PRO A 147 -6.93 -4.33 -9.68
N PHE A 148 -5.82 -4.76 -9.07
CA PHE A 148 -5.76 -5.07 -7.63
C PHE A 148 -5.65 -3.81 -6.79
N TYR A 149 -6.67 -3.49 -5.99
CA TYR A 149 -6.57 -2.40 -5.00
C TYR A 149 -5.88 -2.84 -3.69
N VAL A 150 -5.58 -4.14 -3.52
CA VAL A 150 -4.76 -4.64 -2.41
C VAL A 150 -3.84 -5.76 -2.90
N VAL A 151 -2.53 -5.52 -2.83
CA VAL A 151 -1.48 -6.54 -2.96
C VAL A 151 -0.60 -6.46 -1.71
N ASP A 152 -0.82 -7.39 -0.79
CA ASP A 152 -0.21 -7.44 0.53
C ASP A 152 0.57 -8.73 0.71
N VAL A 153 1.86 -8.66 0.39
CA VAL A 153 2.80 -9.78 0.42
C VAL A 153 3.43 -9.94 1.81
N ALA A 154 3.45 -8.87 2.59
CA ALA A 154 4.06 -8.81 3.92
C ALA A 154 3.05 -9.14 5.04
N PHE A 155 1.80 -9.47 4.71
CA PHE A 155 0.70 -9.69 5.65
C PHE A 155 1.09 -10.59 6.84
N LEU A 156 1.68 -11.76 6.58
CA LEU A 156 2.10 -12.72 7.61
C LEU A 156 3.35 -12.32 8.41
N LEU A 157 3.98 -11.18 8.14
CA LEU A 157 5.06 -10.67 8.98
C LEU A 157 4.57 -10.03 10.28
N HIS A 158 3.26 -9.81 10.40
CA HIS A 158 2.65 -9.48 11.69
C HIS A 158 2.66 -10.69 12.63
N PRO A 159 2.83 -10.49 13.95
CA PRO A 159 2.87 -11.58 14.91
C PRO A 159 1.46 -12.15 15.14
N PHE A 160 1.04 -13.08 14.28
CA PHE A 160 -0.18 -13.86 14.45
C PHE A 160 0.07 -15.04 15.39
N SER A 161 -0.89 -15.30 16.26
CA SER A 161 -0.97 -16.53 17.05
C SER A 161 -1.30 -17.74 16.17
N GLU A 162 -1.02 -18.95 16.67
CA GLU A 162 -1.36 -20.19 15.96
C GLU A 162 -2.86 -20.35 15.68
N THR A 163 -3.73 -19.74 16.51
CA THR A 163 -5.17 -19.73 16.30
C THR A 163 -5.59 -18.76 15.19
N GLU A 164 -5.00 -17.56 15.15
CA GLU A 164 -5.24 -16.58 14.09
C GLU A 164 -4.76 -17.10 12.72
N LEU A 165 -3.61 -17.78 12.67
CA LEU A 165 -3.01 -18.33 11.45
C LEU A 165 -3.94 -19.27 10.67
N LYS A 166 -4.96 -19.85 11.31
CA LYS A 166 -5.97 -20.70 10.65
C LYS A 166 -6.95 -19.90 9.78
N TYR A 167 -7.06 -18.60 10.00
CA TYR A 167 -8.08 -17.75 9.38
C TYR A 167 -7.51 -16.67 8.47
N VAL A 168 -6.18 -16.50 8.44
CA VAL A 168 -5.50 -15.54 7.57
C VAL A 168 -4.87 -16.23 6.36
N ALA A 169 -4.85 -15.53 5.23
CA ALA A 169 -4.15 -16.00 4.04
C ALA A 169 -2.64 -15.75 4.14
N PRO A 170 -1.80 -16.48 3.39
CA PRO A 170 -0.35 -16.24 3.35
C PRO A 170 0.02 -14.86 2.82
N PHE A 171 -0.71 -14.40 1.82
CA PHE A 171 -0.64 -13.07 1.24
C PHE A 171 -2.01 -12.73 0.65
N VAL A 172 -2.24 -11.46 0.34
CA VAL A 172 -3.50 -10.99 -0.26
C VAL A 172 -3.22 -10.38 -1.63
N CYS A 173 -3.95 -10.82 -2.65
CA CYS A 173 -4.06 -10.15 -3.94
C CYS A 173 -5.55 -10.05 -4.25
N ALA A 174 -6.13 -8.86 -4.08
CA ALA A 174 -7.56 -8.66 -4.19
C ALA A 174 -7.86 -7.44 -5.05
N ASP A 175 -8.81 -7.62 -5.99
CA ASP A 175 -9.41 -6.51 -6.73
C ASP A 175 -9.95 -5.49 -5.74
N ALA A 176 -10.56 -5.92 -4.63
CA ALA A 176 -11.00 -5.07 -3.51
C ALA A 176 -11.85 -3.85 -3.95
N ASN A 177 -12.70 -4.05 -4.97
CA ASN A 177 -13.61 -3.04 -5.50
C ASN A 177 -14.64 -2.53 -4.48
N GLN A 178 -14.84 -3.25 -3.37
CA GLN A 178 -15.72 -2.82 -2.29
C GLN A 178 -15.11 -1.65 -1.51
N ILE A 179 -15.62 -0.45 -1.78
CA ILE A 179 -15.37 0.72 -0.94
C ILE A 179 -16.16 0.57 0.35
N ILE A 180 -15.47 0.78 1.47
CA ILE A 180 -16.08 0.79 2.80
C ILE A 180 -15.75 2.11 3.49
N LYS A 181 -16.59 2.48 4.45
CA LYS A 181 -16.30 3.61 5.32
C LYS A 181 -15.26 3.19 6.36
N ALA A 182 -14.20 3.97 6.50
CA ALA A 182 -13.30 3.86 7.65
C ALA A 182 -13.97 4.47 8.87
N GLU A 183 -14.01 3.72 9.97
CA GLU A 183 -14.41 4.25 11.27
C GLU A 183 -13.19 4.84 11.99
N ILE A 184 -13.42 5.73 12.95
CA ILE A 184 -12.36 6.36 13.75
C ILE A 184 -11.50 5.28 14.42
N GLU A 185 -12.15 4.25 14.95
CA GLU A 185 -11.54 3.13 15.67
C GLU A 185 -10.76 2.19 14.74
N ASP A 186 -10.93 2.29 13.41
CA ASP A 186 -10.09 1.56 12.46
C ASP A 186 -8.70 2.23 12.31
N VAL A 187 -8.56 3.52 12.69
CA VAL A 187 -7.36 4.34 12.43
C VAL A 187 -6.67 4.82 13.71
N ILE A 188 -7.46 5.18 14.72
CA ILE A 188 -6.99 5.74 16.00
C ILE A 188 -7.16 4.68 17.08
N SER A 189 -6.12 4.48 17.90
CA SER A 189 -6.13 3.50 18.99
C SER A 189 -7.23 3.77 20.00
N GLU A 190 -7.79 2.71 20.58
CA GLU A 190 -8.83 2.81 21.60
C GLU A 190 -8.37 3.61 22.82
N GLY A 191 -7.12 3.40 23.25
CA GLY A 191 -6.51 4.15 24.35
C GLY A 191 -6.49 5.65 24.07
N TYR A 192 -6.16 6.03 22.82
CA TYR A 192 -6.09 7.44 22.46
C TYR A 192 -7.47 8.07 22.25
N CYS A 193 -8.42 7.35 21.65
CA CYS A 193 -9.84 7.75 21.63
C CYS A 193 -10.36 8.02 23.06
N SER A 194 -10.08 7.11 24.00
CA SER A 194 -10.46 7.27 25.41
C SER A 194 -9.82 8.49 26.06
N HIS A 195 -8.58 8.83 25.70
CA HIS A 195 -7.92 10.03 26.18
C HIS A 195 -8.55 11.31 25.62
N LEU A 196 -8.81 11.38 24.32
CA LEU A 196 -9.46 12.53 23.68
C LEU A 196 -10.85 12.78 24.28
N GLN A 197 -11.60 11.72 24.56
CA GLN A 197 -12.88 11.82 25.26
C GLN A 197 -12.73 12.43 26.66
N LYS A 198 -11.72 12.00 27.44
CA LYS A 198 -11.47 12.52 28.80
C LYS A 198 -11.12 14.01 28.82
N ILE A 199 -10.51 14.52 27.75
CA ILE A 199 -10.22 15.95 27.59
C ILE A 199 -11.33 16.71 26.83
N ASN A 200 -12.51 16.10 26.70
CA ASN A 200 -13.72 16.68 26.08
C ASN A 200 -13.56 17.10 24.61
N VAL A 201 -12.67 16.44 23.85
CA VAL A 201 -12.63 16.62 22.39
C VAL A 201 -13.87 15.93 21.80
N PRO A 202 -14.69 16.61 20.96
CA PRO A 202 -15.79 15.97 20.25
C PRO A 202 -15.26 14.88 19.30
N ARG A 203 -15.98 13.75 19.20
CA ARG A 203 -15.58 12.63 18.33
C ARG A 203 -15.42 13.04 16.85
N SER A 204 -16.20 14.00 16.38
CA SER A 204 -16.07 14.57 15.02
C SER A 204 -14.71 15.23 14.75
N ASP A 205 -14.01 15.65 15.80
CA ASP A 205 -12.82 16.48 15.70
C ASP A 205 -11.54 15.67 15.94
N TYR A 206 -11.64 14.35 16.14
CA TYR A 206 -10.48 13.52 16.48
C TYR A 206 -9.38 13.59 15.42
N PHE A 207 -9.74 13.47 14.13
CA PHE A 207 -8.74 13.64 13.07
C PHE A 207 -8.23 15.08 12.99
N ALA A 208 -9.09 16.07 13.14
CA ALA A 208 -8.68 17.47 13.11
C ALA A 208 -7.69 17.83 14.22
N VAL A 209 -7.80 17.19 15.39
CA VAL A 209 -6.89 17.38 16.52
C VAL A 209 -5.58 16.61 16.34
N ILE A 210 -5.63 15.37 15.85
CA ILE A 210 -4.46 14.49 15.78
C ILE A 210 -3.69 14.66 14.46
N SER A 211 -4.38 14.57 13.33
CA SER A 211 -3.80 14.60 11.99
C SER A 211 -4.85 14.99 10.94
N PRO A 212 -5.05 16.30 10.69
CA PRO A 212 -5.98 16.78 9.67
C PRO A 212 -5.68 16.26 8.27
N GLN A 213 -4.42 15.90 7.99
CA GLN A 213 -4.02 15.38 6.69
C GLN A 213 -4.47 13.94 6.50
N THR A 214 -4.56 13.13 7.57
CA THR A 214 -5.05 11.75 7.50
C THR A 214 -6.50 11.71 7.05
N GLU A 215 -7.37 12.57 7.61
CA GLU A 215 -8.77 12.64 7.19
C GLU A 215 -8.92 13.05 5.72
N LYS A 216 -8.16 14.07 5.28
CA LYS A 216 -8.14 14.46 3.87
C LYS A 216 -7.68 13.32 2.97
N PHE A 217 -6.67 12.55 3.40
CA PHE A 217 -6.16 11.42 2.65
C PHE A 217 -7.20 10.31 2.52
N ILE A 218 -7.86 9.91 3.61
CA ILE A 218 -8.90 8.86 3.62
C ILE A 218 -10.09 9.25 2.72
N ASN A 219 -10.45 10.54 2.68
CA ASN A 219 -11.51 11.04 1.80
C ASN A 219 -11.15 10.96 0.30
N VAL A 220 -9.86 10.89 -0.03
CA VAL A 220 -9.36 10.80 -1.40
C VAL A 220 -9.10 9.35 -1.80
N PHE A 221 -8.49 8.58 -0.89
CA PHE A 221 -8.14 7.19 -1.06
C PHE A 221 -9.00 6.38 -0.08
N PRO A 222 -10.19 5.92 -0.51
CA PRO A 222 -11.14 5.31 0.39
C PRO A 222 -10.66 3.95 0.89
N ALA A 223 -11.11 3.57 2.08
CA ALA A 223 -10.87 2.26 2.63
C ALA A 223 -11.50 1.15 1.76
N ARG A 224 -10.82 0.01 1.71
CA ARG A 224 -11.23 -1.16 0.92
C ARG A 224 -11.53 -2.35 1.83
N GLY A 225 -12.65 -3.01 1.57
CA GLY A 225 -13.02 -4.26 2.20
C GLY A 225 -12.53 -5.45 1.37
N VAL A 226 -11.89 -6.40 2.01
CA VAL A 226 -11.44 -7.66 1.41
C VAL A 226 -11.94 -8.82 2.25
N LEU A 227 -12.51 -9.85 1.61
CA LEU A 227 -12.70 -11.15 2.25
C LEU A 227 -11.54 -12.04 1.84
N SER A 228 -10.68 -12.40 2.79
CA SER A 228 -9.51 -13.26 2.55
C SER A 228 -9.63 -14.50 3.41
N SER A 229 -9.66 -15.67 2.78
CA SER A 229 -10.07 -16.94 3.43
C SER A 229 -11.46 -16.79 4.04
N THR A 230 -11.56 -16.65 5.36
CA THR A 230 -12.81 -16.41 6.10
C THR A 230 -12.78 -15.11 6.91
N THR A 231 -11.66 -14.38 6.86
CA THR A 231 -11.46 -13.14 7.63
C THR A 231 -11.79 -11.94 6.77
N LYS A 232 -12.60 -11.03 7.31
CA LYS A 232 -12.85 -9.74 6.68
C LYS A 232 -11.73 -8.79 7.07
N ILE A 233 -11.11 -8.18 6.07
CA ILE A 233 -9.99 -7.26 6.24
C ILE A 233 -10.43 -5.90 5.73
N LYS A 234 -10.24 -4.88 6.55
CA LYS A 234 -10.31 -3.48 6.12
C LYS A 234 -8.89 -2.97 5.90
N TYR A 235 -8.61 -2.45 4.71
CA TYR A 235 -7.40 -1.70 4.40
C TYR A 235 -7.76 -0.22 4.36
N ILE A 236 -7.16 0.58 5.25
CA ILE A 236 -7.47 2.01 5.39
C ILE A 236 -6.25 2.83 5.02
N PRO A 237 -6.19 3.38 3.80
CA PRO A 237 -5.08 4.23 3.35
C PRO A 237 -4.96 5.49 4.21
N VAL A 238 -3.75 5.83 4.67
CA VAL A 238 -3.49 7.08 5.40
C VAL A 238 -2.38 7.94 4.77
N SER A 239 -1.49 7.32 4.00
CA SER A 239 -0.52 8.01 3.16
C SER A 239 0.00 7.11 2.03
N VAL A 240 0.67 7.71 1.05
CA VAL A 240 1.44 6.97 0.03
C VAL A 240 2.93 7.13 0.27
N SER A 241 3.72 6.22 -0.29
CA SER A 241 5.18 6.27 -0.25
C SER A 241 5.77 5.84 -1.59
N ALA A 242 7.02 6.21 -1.81
CA ALA A 242 7.86 5.72 -2.88
C ALA A 242 9.24 5.36 -2.29
N PRO A 243 10.01 4.46 -2.91
CA PRO A 243 11.43 4.31 -2.62
C PRO A 243 12.23 5.53 -3.09
N ASP A 244 13.17 5.99 -2.27
CA ASP A 244 13.99 7.19 -2.55
C ASP A 244 15.26 6.88 -3.36
N VAL A 245 15.45 5.63 -3.80
CA VAL A 245 16.64 5.17 -4.52
C VAL A 245 16.24 4.30 -5.71
N SER A 246 17.16 4.18 -6.69
CA SER A 246 16.94 3.30 -7.84
C SER A 246 16.85 1.85 -7.39
N PHE A 247 16.20 1.00 -8.21
CA PHE A 247 16.00 -0.41 -7.86
C PHE A 247 17.33 -1.16 -7.62
N GLU A 248 18.35 -0.85 -8.42
CA GLU A 248 19.71 -1.41 -8.35
C GLU A 248 20.42 -1.01 -7.04
N GLN A 249 20.06 0.13 -6.45
CA GLN A 249 20.63 0.65 -5.21
C GLN A 249 19.94 0.09 -3.96
N MET A 250 18.81 -0.61 -4.09
CA MET A 250 18.08 -1.23 -2.96
C MET A 250 18.77 -2.52 -2.48
N THR A 251 19.95 -2.39 -1.88
CA THR A 251 20.82 -3.55 -1.54
C THR A 251 20.69 -4.07 -0.11
N THR A 252 19.89 -3.41 0.74
CA THR A 252 19.79 -3.70 2.18
C THR A 252 19.12 -5.03 2.49
N ILE A 253 18.01 -5.34 1.80
CA ILE A 253 17.29 -6.61 1.96
C ILE A 253 17.86 -7.61 0.95
N ARG A 254 18.31 -8.77 1.45
CA ARG A 254 18.86 -9.84 0.62
C ARG A 254 18.16 -11.16 0.88
N PHE A 255 17.57 -11.74 -0.16
CA PHE A 255 16.91 -13.04 -0.11
C PHE A 255 17.92 -14.13 -0.49
N GLN A 256 18.41 -14.88 0.51
CA GLN A 256 19.47 -15.90 0.31
C GLN A 256 20.72 -15.33 -0.38
N GLY A 257 21.13 -14.13 0.03
CA GLY A 257 22.30 -13.43 -0.52
C GLY A 257 22.01 -12.57 -1.75
N GLN A 258 20.89 -12.76 -2.43
CA GLN A 258 20.50 -11.98 -3.61
C GLN A 258 19.72 -10.73 -3.25
N THR A 259 20.03 -9.58 -3.86
CA THR A 259 19.16 -8.39 -3.79
C THR A 259 17.84 -8.63 -4.55
N ALA A 260 16.85 -7.76 -4.34
CA ALA A 260 15.61 -7.83 -5.10
C ALA A 260 15.82 -7.62 -6.61
N PHE A 261 16.77 -6.75 -7.00
CA PHE A 261 17.15 -6.56 -8.40
C PHE A 261 17.81 -7.81 -9.00
N GLU A 262 18.72 -8.46 -8.27
CA GLU A 262 19.32 -9.73 -8.71
C GLU A 262 18.28 -10.86 -8.80
N LEU A 263 17.32 -10.91 -7.88
CA LEU A 263 16.20 -11.85 -7.95
C LEU A 263 15.33 -11.57 -9.19
N TYR A 264 15.13 -10.30 -9.54
CA TYR A 264 14.40 -9.91 -10.73
C TYR A 264 15.10 -10.43 -12.00
N GLU A 265 16.37 -10.05 -12.21
CA GLU A 265 17.12 -10.41 -13.42
C GLU A 265 17.31 -11.93 -13.57
N ASN A 266 17.61 -12.64 -12.47
CA ASN A 266 17.97 -14.06 -12.54
C ASN A 266 16.78 -15.02 -12.56
N VAL A 267 15.62 -14.61 -12.02
CA VAL A 267 14.48 -15.51 -11.79
C VAL A 267 13.20 -14.95 -12.40
N ILE A 268 12.79 -13.75 -11.98
CA ILE A 268 11.47 -13.23 -12.31
C ILE A 268 11.35 -12.91 -13.80
N LYS A 269 12.33 -12.21 -14.36
CA LYS A 269 12.31 -11.76 -15.76
C LYS A 269 12.07 -12.91 -16.74
N GLY A 270 12.83 -14.00 -16.62
CA GLY A 270 12.68 -15.18 -17.49
C GLY A 270 11.40 -16.00 -17.26
N LEU A 271 10.69 -15.80 -16.14
CA LEU A 271 9.36 -16.39 -15.93
C LEU A 271 8.28 -15.58 -16.64
N VAL A 272 8.44 -14.25 -16.68
CA VAL A 272 7.46 -13.31 -17.24
C VAL A 272 7.58 -13.22 -18.75
N GLU A 273 8.76 -13.36 -19.34
CA GLU A 273 8.97 -13.43 -20.81
C GLU A 273 8.20 -14.58 -21.50
N LYS A 274 7.53 -15.44 -20.74
CA LYS A 274 6.66 -16.53 -21.23
C LYS A 274 5.18 -16.11 -21.36
N TYR A 275 4.83 -14.91 -20.91
CA TYR A 275 3.52 -14.25 -21.05
C TYR A 275 3.60 -13.19 -22.14
#